data_AF-A0A1A8SED3-F1
#
_entry.id   AF-A0A1A8SED3-F1
#
_cell.length_a   1.000
_cell.length_b   1.000
_cell.length_c   1.000
_cell.angle_alpha   90.00
_cell.angle_beta   90.00
_cell.angle_gamma   90.00
#
_symmetry.space_group_name_H-M   'P 1'
#
loop_
_entity.id
_entity.type
_entity.pdbx_description
1 polymer ?
#
loop_
_entity_poly.entity_id
_entity_poly.type
_entity_poly.pdbx_seq_one_letter_code
_entity_poly.pdbx_strand_id
1 'polypeptide(L)'
;SSGLYATNNSVSNPANYTATQQDYPSYTTFGQNQYAQYYPASTYGTYVTSNSVDSTSSTAAYQLQDHTQAMTGQAAELHPGDFDTVQSPSTPIKELDDRACRSGGSKSRGRGRKNNPSPPPDSDLERVFVWDLDETIIVFHSLLTGSYAQKYGKDPPMAVTLGLRMEEMIFNLADTHLFFNDLEECDQVHIDDVSSDDNGQDLSTYSFATDGFHAAATSANLCLATGVRGGVDWMRKLAFRYRRVKELYSTYKNNVGGLLGPAKRDAWLQLRAEVEALTDSWLTHALKSLSIISSRSNCVNVLVTTTQLIPALAKVLLYSLGSVFPIENIYSAT
;
A
#
# COMPACT_ATOMS: atom_id res chain seq x y z
N SER A 1 -47.93 40.02 24.36
CA SER A 1 -47.01 38.89 24.64
C SER A 1 -45.75 39.12 23.81
N SER A 2 -44.81 39.92 24.33
CA SER A 2 -43.50 39.47 24.84
C SER A 2 -42.52 39.16 23.68
N GLY A 3 -41.82 40.15 23.13
CA GLY A 3 -40.40 40.48 23.45
C GLY A 3 -39.53 40.15 22.21
N LEU A 4 -38.38 40.73 21.87
CA LEU A 4 -37.43 41.70 22.42
C LEU A 4 -36.55 42.23 21.24
N TYR A 5 -36.16 43.50 21.34
CA TYR A 5 -35.05 44.29 20.75
C TYR A 5 -34.13 43.75 19.62
N ALA A 6 -33.97 44.60 18.59
CA ALA A 6 -32.77 44.76 17.76
C ALA A 6 -32.60 46.28 17.45
N THR A 7 -31.73 46.98 18.21
CA THR A 7 -30.37 47.45 17.88
C THR A 7 -30.28 48.81 17.19
N ASN A 8 -29.71 49.74 17.96
CA ASN A 8 -29.35 51.11 17.61
C ASN A 8 -28.21 51.18 16.58
N ASN A 9 -28.30 52.21 15.75
CA ASN A 9 -27.28 52.69 14.84
C ASN A 9 -26.43 53.75 15.58
N SER A 10 -25.10 53.61 15.60
CA SER A 10 -24.22 54.75 15.92
C SER A 10 -22.83 54.58 15.30
N VAL A 11 -22.55 55.50 14.39
CA VAL A 11 -21.28 55.78 13.73
C VAL A 11 -20.31 56.44 14.70
N SER A 12 -19.04 55.99 14.73
CA SER A 12 -17.91 56.82 15.14
C SER A 12 -16.61 56.30 14.50
N ASN A 13 -15.89 57.22 13.84
CA ASN A 13 -14.71 57.06 12.99
C ASN A 13 -13.40 57.06 13.85
N PRO A 14 -12.17 56.99 13.29
CA PRO A 14 -11.15 56.01 13.70
C PRO A 14 -10.00 56.64 14.51
N ALA A 15 -9.30 55.80 15.29
CA ALA A 15 -8.05 56.19 15.94
C ALA A 15 -6.86 55.53 15.23
N ASN A 16 -5.91 56.38 14.82
CA ASN A 16 -4.64 56.08 14.19
C ASN A 16 -3.81 55.06 14.98
N TYR A 17 -3.31 54.03 14.29
CA TYR A 17 -2.16 53.25 14.74
C TYR A 17 -0.97 53.55 13.82
N THR A 18 -0.01 54.27 14.38
CA THR A 18 1.34 54.49 13.84
C THR A 18 2.14 53.19 13.90
N ALA A 19 2.61 52.74 12.74
CA ALA A 19 3.54 51.63 12.57
C ALA A 19 4.93 52.00 13.09
N THR A 20 5.44 51.24 14.06
CA THR A 20 6.87 51.21 14.37
C THR A 20 7.51 50.06 13.60
N GLN A 21 8.35 50.42 12.62
CA GLN A 21 9.29 49.49 11.99
C GLN A 21 10.21 48.90 13.07
N GLN A 22 10.22 47.58 13.18
CA GLN A 22 11.32 46.85 13.81
C GLN A 22 12.06 46.09 12.71
N ASP A 23 13.27 46.54 12.42
CA ASP A 23 14.24 45.83 11.57
C ASP A 23 14.67 44.53 12.27
N TYR A 24 14.50 43.40 11.58
CA TYR A 24 15.04 42.10 11.99
C TYR A 24 16.44 41.92 11.35
N PRO A 25 17.47 41.47 12.10
CA PRO A 25 18.79 41.20 11.54
C PRO A 25 18.78 39.94 10.67
N SER A 26 19.30 40.08 9.45
CA SER A 26 19.53 38.99 8.49
C SER A 26 20.44 37.90 9.06
N TYR A 27 19.95 36.67 9.15
CA TYR A 27 20.79 35.51 9.47
C TYR A 27 21.68 35.16 8.29
N THR A 28 22.97 35.02 8.56
CA THR A 28 24.02 34.58 7.65
C THR A 28 23.79 33.13 7.21
N THR A 29 23.68 32.89 5.90
CA THR A 29 23.73 31.57 5.26
C THR A 29 25.10 30.92 5.51
N PHE A 30 25.11 29.82 6.26
CA PHE A 30 26.25 28.91 6.34
C PHE A 30 26.30 28.03 5.08
N GLY A 31 27.52 27.86 4.55
CA GLY A 31 27.80 27.34 3.22
C GLY A 31 27.34 25.90 2.93
N GLN A 32 26.85 25.72 1.70
CA GLN A 32 26.69 24.42 1.06
C GLN A 32 28.05 23.87 0.64
N ASN A 33 28.36 22.69 1.15
CA ASN A 33 29.45 21.85 0.67
C ASN A 33 29.17 21.37 -0.76
N GLN A 34 30.19 21.53 -1.61
CA GLN A 34 30.32 20.99 -2.95
C GLN A 34 30.50 19.47 -2.87
N TYR A 35 29.49 18.69 -3.29
CA TYR A 35 29.68 17.28 -3.65
C TYR A 35 29.52 17.11 -5.16
N ALA A 36 30.53 16.50 -5.77
CA ALA A 36 30.66 16.27 -7.20
C ALA A 36 29.62 15.26 -7.71
N GLN A 37 28.91 15.65 -8.76
CA GLN A 37 28.04 14.78 -9.57
C GLN A 37 28.90 13.86 -10.45
N TYR A 38 28.82 12.55 -10.22
CA TYR A 38 29.46 11.53 -11.05
C TYR A 38 28.38 10.80 -11.87
N TYR A 39 28.08 11.32 -13.05
CA TYR A 39 27.39 10.57 -14.11
C TYR A 39 28.16 10.76 -15.42
N PRO A 40 28.56 9.69 -16.13
CA PRO A 40 29.09 9.82 -17.48
C PRO A 40 27.93 9.97 -18.48
N ALA A 41 28.03 11.01 -19.31
CA ALA A 41 27.15 11.27 -20.44
C ALA A 41 27.44 10.28 -21.60
N SER A 42 26.42 9.59 -22.08
CA SER A 42 26.48 8.77 -23.29
C SER A 42 26.08 9.60 -24.51
N THR A 43 27.03 9.76 -25.43
CA THR A 43 26.89 10.42 -26.73
C THR A 43 25.94 9.68 -27.68
N TYR A 44 25.01 10.43 -28.26
CA TYR A 44 24.16 10.04 -29.39
C TYR A 44 25.01 9.80 -30.65
N GLY A 45 24.76 8.68 -31.34
CA GLY A 45 25.25 8.39 -32.69
C GLY A 45 24.09 8.23 -33.66
N THR A 46 24.05 9.07 -34.68
CA THR A 46 23.09 9.08 -35.80
C THR A 46 23.58 8.19 -36.94
N TYR A 47 22.76 7.28 -37.50
CA TYR A 47 22.79 6.93 -38.93
C TYR A 47 21.45 6.33 -39.44
N VAL A 48 20.80 7.10 -40.34
CA VAL A 48 20.17 6.80 -41.65
C VAL A 48 19.36 5.50 -41.93
N THR A 49 18.20 5.74 -42.54
CA THR A 49 17.16 4.93 -43.21
C THR A 49 17.56 3.83 -44.20
N SER A 50 16.73 2.78 -44.34
CA SER A 50 16.17 2.26 -45.63
C SER A 50 15.06 1.20 -45.44
N ASN A 51 14.01 1.30 -46.27
CA ASN A 51 12.93 0.32 -46.47
C ASN A 51 13.38 -0.88 -47.33
N SER A 52 12.80 -2.08 -47.11
CA SER A 52 12.27 -2.93 -48.19
C SER A 52 11.48 -4.13 -47.66
N VAL A 53 10.40 -4.40 -48.36
CA VAL A 53 9.52 -5.58 -48.34
C VAL A 53 10.23 -6.85 -48.82
N ASP A 54 9.84 -8.03 -48.31
CA ASP A 54 9.09 -9.09 -49.03
C ASP A 54 9.38 -10.53 -48.52
N SER A 55 8.33 -11.33 -48.67
CA SER A 55 7.94 -12.72 -48.44
C SER A 55 8.95 -13.89 -48.50
N THR A 56 8.47 -14.97 -47.85
CA THR A 56 8.45 -16.40 -48.26
C THR A 56 9.38 -17.44 -47.61
N SER A 57 8.69 -18.48 -47.11
CA SER A 57 9.05 -19.82 -46.63
C SER A 57 10.18 -20.56 -47.35
N SER A 58 10.94 -21.40 -46.64
CA SER A 58 10.77 -22.88 -46.63
C SER A 58 12.04 -23.71 -46.24
N THR A 59 11.76 -24.83 -45.55
CA THR A 59 12.36 -26.19 -45.64
C THR A 59 13.57 -26.68 -44.82
N ALA A 60 13.38 -27.96 -44.41
CA ALA A 60 14.27 -29.06 -44.02
C ALA A 60 14.80 -29.08 -42.57
N ALA A 61 14.36 -29.96 -41.66
CA ALA A 61 14.18 -31.43 -41.64
C ALA A 61 15.47 -32.20 -41.31
N TYR A 62 15.51 -32.79 -40.10
CA TYR A 62 16.20 -34.05 -39.82
C TYR A 62 15.29 -34.91 -38.91
N GLN A 63 14.82 -36.01 -39.49
CA GLN A 63 14.38 -37.25 -38.83
C GLN A 63 15.62 -37.92 -38.19
N LEU A 64 15.58 -38.82 -37.18
CA LEU A 64 14.89 -40.11 -37.16
C LEU A 64 14.99 -40.76 -35.75
N GLN A 65 13.86 -41.37 -35.32
CA GLN A 65 13.62 -42.66 -34.61
C GLN A 65 14.52 -43.10 -33.43
N ASP A 66 14.01 -43.35 -32.21
CA ASP A 66 12.98 -44.30 -31.71
C ASP A 66 13.49 -45.75 -31.52
N HIS A 67 13.43 -46.26 -30.28
CA HIS A 67 12.65 -47.47 -29.98
C HIS A 67 12.48 -47.76 -28.48
N THR A 68 11.22 -48.06 -28.18
CA THR A 68 10.50 -48.60 -27.02
C THR A 68 10.93 -50.00 -26.55
N GLN A 69 10.62 -50.37 -25.28
CA GLN A 69 9.65 -51.44 -24.95
C GLN A 69 9.27 -51.50 -23.45
N ALA A 70 8.10 -52.10 -23.20
CA ALA A 70 7.21 -51.93 -22.06
C ALA A 70 6.93 -53.24 -21.27
N MET A 71 6.08 -53.14 -20.23
CA MET A 71 5.20 -54.13 -19.53
C MET A 71 5.42 -54.08 -17.99
N THR A 72 4.45 -54.21 -17.06
CA THR A 72 2.97 -54.39 -16.99
C THR A 72 2.56 -54.31 -15.50
N GLY A 73 1.31 -53.98 -15.16
CA GLY A 73 0.71 -54.35 -13.86
C GLY A 73 -0.54 -53.57 -13.42
N GLN A 74 -1.66 -54.25 -13.21
CA GLN A 74 -3.04 -53.75 -13.05
C GLN A 74 -3.44 -53.27 -11.62
N ALA A 75 -4.60 -52.61 -11.57
CA ALA A 75 -5.30 -52.00 -10.43
C ALA A 75 -6.21 -52.96 -9.63
N ALA A 76 -6.65 -52.51 -8.44
CA ALA A 76 -7.95 -52.86 -7.82
C ALA A 76 -8.36 -51.82 -6.74
N GLU A 77 -9.62 -51.37 -6.79
CA GLU A 77 -10.37 -50.69 -5.71
C GLU A 77 -11.00 -51.72 -4.74
N LEU A 78 -11.27 -51.33 -3.49
CA LEU A 78 -12.52 -51.56 -2.71
C LEU A 78 -12.45 -50.93 -1.29
N HIS A 79 -13.63 -50.67 -0.73
CA HIS A 79 -14.06 -49.78 0.37
C HIS A 79 -13.84 -50.31 1.83
N PRO A 80 -14.26 -49.58 2.90
CA PRO A 80 -13.61 -49.49 4.22
C PRO A 80 -14.23 -50.34 5.35
N GLY A 81 -13.49 -50.48 6.46
CA GLY A 81 -13.99 -50.97 7.74
C GLY A 81 -12.91 -51.09 8.82
N ASP A 82 -13.04 -50.24 9.85
CA ASP A 82 -12.60 -50.31 11.26
C ASP A 82 -11.28 -51.02 11.65
N PHE A 83 -10.39 -50.28 12.32
CA PHE A 83 -9.75 -50.74 13.56
C PHE A 83 -9.29 -49.58 14.44
N ASP A 84 -9.61 -49.73 15.72
CA ASP A 84 -9.46 -48.82 16.84
C ASP A 84 -8.00 -48.62 17.32
N THR A 85 -7.78 -47.44 17.91
CA THR A 85 -6.72 -47.08 18.89
C THR A 85 -5.24 -47.24 18.49
N VAL A 86 -4.46 -46.14 18.53
CA VAL A 86 -3.19 -45.99 19.30
C VAL A 86 -2.57 -44.58 19.09
N GLN A 87 -2.51 -43.83 20.21
CA GLN A 87 -1.50 -42.87 20.69
C GLN A 87 -0.92 -41.75 19.79
N SER A 88 -1.28 -40.51 20.13
CA SER A 88 -0.49 -39.30 19.86
C SER A 88 0.60 -39.10 20.93
N PRO A 89 1.83 -38.66 20.60
CA PRO A 89 2.89 -38.46 21.59
C PRO A 89 2.72 -37.11 22.31
N SER A 90 2.68 -37.16 23.66
CA SER A 90 2.67 -36.00 24.55
C SER A 90 4.10 -35.60 24.94
N THR A 91 4.35 -34.28 25.01
CA THR A 91 5.61 -33.67 25.43
C THR A 91 5.84 -33.81 26.95
N PRO A 92 7.08 -33.99 27.44
CA PRO A 92 7.32 -34.14 28.88
C PRO A 92 7.38 -32.77 29.58
N ILE A 93 6.43 -32.52 30.48
CA ILE A 93 6.46 -31.45 31.49
C ILE A 93 7.44 -31.88 32.60
N LYS A 94 8.40 -31.03 32.89
CA LYS A 94 9.40 -31.22 33.95
C LYS A 94 8.90 -30.53 35.22
N GLU A 95 8.33 -31.32 36.15
CA GLU A 95 8.09 -30.90 37.53
C GLU A 95 9.44 -30.71 38.24
N LEU A 96 9.61 -29.58 38.92
CA LEU A 96 10.73 -29.33 39.82
C LEU A 96 10.17 -28.78 41.14
N ASP A 97 10.40 -29.58 42.17
CA ASP A 97 10.01 -29.43 43.57
C ASP A 97 10.34 -28.07 44.20
N ASP A 98 9.38 -27.60 44.99
CA ASP A 98 9.53 -26.59 46.03
C ASP A 98 10.39 -27.10 47.20
N ARG A 99 11.55 -26.47 47.43
CA ARG A 99 12.22 -26.50 48.74
C ARG A 99 12.84 -25.13 49.07
N ALA A 100 12.30 -24.55 50.14
CA ALA A 100 12.71 -23.30 50.75
C ALA A 100 14.16 -23.29 51.27
N CYS A 101 14.83 -22.12 51.28
CA CYS A 101 15.43 -21.49 52.48
C CYS A 101 16.17 -20.16 52.21
N ARG A 102 15.72 -19.13 52.95
CA ARG A 102 16.33 -17.88 53.48
C ARG A 102 17.77 -17.44 53.13
N SER A 103 17.88 -16.10 52.96
CA SER A 103 18.84 -15.14 53.58
C SER A 103 19.81 -14.41 52.64
N GLY A 104 19.97 -13.10 52.90
CA GLY A 104 21.27 -12.41 52.77
C GLY A 104 21.38 -11.37 51.66
N GLY A 105 21.30 -10.08 52.01
CA GLY A 105 21.45 -8.97 51.08
C GLY A 105 22.86 -8.76 50.54
N SER A 106 22.95 -8.14 49.36
CA SER A 106 24.14 -7.44 48.89
C SER A 106 23.73 -6.31 47.94
N LYS A 107 24.32 -5.13 48.13
CA LYS A 107 24.12 -3.94 47.31
C LYS A 107 24.78 -4.12 45.94
N SER A 108 24.08 -3.78 44.87
CA SER A 108 24.73 -3.26 43.66
C SER A 108 23.91 -2.11 43.06
N ARG A 109 24.55 -0.94 42.98
CA ARG A 109 24.08 0.22 42.23
C ARG A 109 24.23 -0.12 40.75
N GLY A 110 23.22 -0.76 40.18
CA GLY A 110 23.07 -0.93 38.73
C GLY A 110 22.01 0.03 38.24
N ARG A 111 22.41 1.07 37.49
CA ARG A 111 21.50 1.93 36.72
C ARG A 111 20.97 1.09 35.56
N GLY A 112 20.05 0.18 35.87
CA GLY A 112 19.42 -0.70 34.89
C GLY A 112 18.57 0.16 33.96
N ARG A 113 18.94 0.19 32.68
CA ARG A 113 17.96 0.40 31.61
C ARG A 113 16.83 -0.58 31.91
N LYS A 114 15.65 -0.07 32.27
CA LYS A 114 14.44 -0.89 32.34
C LYS A 114 14.27 -1.45 30.93
N ASN A 115 14.68 -2.70 30.72
CA ASN A 115 14.08 -3.49 29.66
C ASN A 115 12.59 -3.42 29.98
N ASN A 116 11.82 -2.81 29.09
CA ASN A 116 10.39 -2.79 29.20
C ASN A 116 9.95 -4.10 28.54
N PRO A 117 9.78 -5.22 29.27
CA PRO A 117 9.29 -6.43 28.64
C PRO A 117 7.93 -6.09 28.06
N SER A 118 7.74 -6.34 26.77
CA SER A 118 6.43 -6.25 26.15
C SER A 118 5.47 -7.04 27.03
N PRO A 119 4.35 -6.43 27.48
CA PRO A 119 3.41 -7.12 28.36
C PRO A 119 2.94 -8.42 27.70
N PRO A 120 2.51 -9.42 28.50
CA PRO A 120 2.01 -10.69 27.97
C PRO A 120 0.90 -10.46 26.93
N PRO A 121 0.77 -11.32 25.91
CA PRO A 121 -0.28 -11.17 24.90
C PRO A 121 -1.70 -11.14 25.51
N ASP A 122 -1.90 -11.76 26.67
CA ASP A 122 -3.18 -11.82 27.39
C ASP A 122 -3.43 -10.63 28.34
N SER A 123 -2.59 -9.58 28.29
CA SER A 123 -2.89 -8.34 29.00
C SER A 123 -4.10 -7.65 28.38
N ASP A 124 -5.01 -7.10 29.18
CA ASP A 124 -6.14 -6.24 28.76
C ASP A 124 -5.73 -4.91 28.10
N LEU A 125 -4.46 -4.79 27.68
CA LEU A 125 -3.92 -3.62 27.01
C LEU A 125 -4.36 -3.61 25.55
N GLU A 126 -4.83 -2.46 25.10
CA GLU A 126 -5.00 -2.16 23.68
C GLU A 126 -3.64 -2.04 23.00
N ARG A 127 -3.51 -2.60 21.79
CA ARG A 127 -2.25 -2.56 21.03
C ARG A 127 -2.49 -2.12 19.59
N VAL A 128 -1.74 -1.10 19.19
CA VAL A 128 -1.68 -0.63 17.81
C VAL A 128 -0.38 -1.14 17.18
N PHE A 129 -0.50 -1.93 16.12
CA PHE A 129 0.63 -2.39 15.32
C PHE A 129 0.72 -1.51 14.08
N VAL A 130 1.75 -0.67 14.03
CA VAL A 130 2.03 0.22 12.90
C VAL A 130 3.02 -0.49 11.98
N TRP A 131 2.57 -0.80 10.78
CA TRP A 131 3.31 -1.53 9.76
C TRP A 131 3.80 -0.59 8.67
N ASP A 132 4.98 -0.90 8.15
CA ASP A 132 5.42 -0.44 6.83
C ASP A 132 4.97 -1.45 5.75
N LEU A 133 4.86 -1.00 4.50
CA LEU A 133 4.34 -1.81 3.40
C LEU A 133 5.46 -2.52 2.64
N ASP A 134 6.23 -1.74 1.90
CA ASP A 134 7.25 -2.16 0.96
C ASP A 134 8.45 -2.75 1.75
N GLU A 135 8.88 -3.95 1.39
CA GLU A 135 10.00 -4.68 2.01
C GLU A 135 9.79 -5.07 3.48
N THR A 136 8.56 -4.87 3.99
CA THR A 136 8.09 -5.32 5.30
C THR A 136 6.98 -6.35 5.15
N ILE A 137 5.81 -5.96 4.64
CA ILE A 137 4.69 -6.88 4.38
C ILE A 137 4.82 -7.52 3.00
N ILE A 138 5.17 -6.72 2.00
CA ILE A 138 5.31 -7.16 0.60
C ILE A 138 6.76 -7.07 0.15
N VAL A 139 7.12 -7.84 -0.87
CA VAL A 139 8.35 -7.64 -1.63
C VAL A 139 7.95 -7.04 -2.97
N PHE A 140 8.41 -5.83 -3.27
CA PHE A 140 8.01 -5.15 -4.50
C PHE A 140 9.15 -4.30 -5.07
N HIS A 141 9.58 -3.23 -4.39
CA HIS A 141 10.62 -2.35 -4.91
C HIS A 141 11.96 -3.10 -5.12
N SER A 142 12.27 -4.04 -4.24
CA SER A 142 13.44 -4.90 -4.34
C SER A 142 13.37 -5.93 -5.49
N LEU A 143 12.19 -6.21 -6.04
CA LEU A 143 12.03 -6.98 -7.28
C LEU A 143 12.44 -6.12 -8.49
N LEU A 144 11.95 -4.87 -8.57
CA LEU A 144 12.24 -3.93 -9.66
C LEU A 144 13.74 -3.63 -9.79
N THR A 145 14.43 -3.52 -8.67
CA THR A 145 15.89 -3.26 -8.65
C THR A 145 16.73 -4.54 -8.78
N GLY A 146 16.11 -5.72 -8.71
CA GLY A 146 16.80 -7.02 -8.66
C GLY A 146 17.57 -7.28 -7.35
N SER A 147 17.51 -6.36 -6.39
CA SER A 147 18.25 -6.47 -5.12
C SER A 147 17.76 -7.61 -4.24
N TYR A 148 16.47 -7.96 -4.28
CA TYR A 148 15.94 -9.15 -3.61
C TYR A 148 16.62 -10.41 -4.15
N ALA A 149 16.69 -10.55 -5.48
CA ALA A 149 17.27 -11.72 -6.12
C ALA A 149 18.75 -11.89 -5.80
N GLN A 150 19.52 -10.79 -5.81
CA GLN A 150 20.92 -10.81 -5.42
C GLN A 150 21.12 -11.26 -3.96
N LYS A 151 20.28 -10.76 -3.05
CA LYS A 151 20.37 -11.06 -1.61
C LYS A 151 20.02 -12.52 -1.28
N TYR A 152 19.00 -13.07 -1.94
CA TYR A 152 18.46 -14.40 -1.63
C TYR A 152 18.82 -15.48 -2.65
N GLY A 153 19.75 -15.19 -3.58
CA GLY A 153 20.22 -16.16 -4.57
C GLY A 153 19.15 -16.61 -5.57
N LYS A 154 18.27 -15.69 -5.98
CA LYS A 154 17.25 -15.91 -7.03
C LYS A 154 17.75 -15.42 -8.38
N ASP A 155 17.01 -15.71 -9.45
CA ASP A 155 17.30 -15.21 -10.80
C ASP A 155 16.91 -13.72 -10.93
N PRO A 156 17.86 -12.78 -11.13
CA PRO A 156 17.55 -11.35 -11.19
C PRO A 156 16.67 -10.94 -12.37
N PRO A 157 16.91 -11.39 -13.63
CA PRO A 157 16.02 -11.09 -14.75
C PRO A 157 14.57 -11.52 -14.52
N MET A 158 14.35 -12.72 -13.95
CA MET A 158 13.00 -13.17 -13.58
C MET A 158 12.38 -12.26 -12.51
N ALA A 159 13.12 -11.93 -11.44
CA ALA A 159 12.61 -11.07 -10.38
C ALA A 159 12.17 -9.69 -10.90
N VAL A 160 12.99 -9.05 -11.74
CA VAL A 160 12.67 -7.77 -12.37
C VAL A 160 11.44 -7.90 -13.28
N THR A 161 11.34 -8.98 -14.06
CA THR A 161 10.18 -9.23 -14.92
C THR A 161 8.88 -9.33 -14.12
N LEU A 162 8.90 -10.04 -12.99
CA LEU A 162 7.74 -10.14 -12.10
C LEU A 162 7.42 -8.79 -11.44
N GLY A 163 8.44 -8.05 -11.02
CA GLY A 163 8.29 -6.70 -10.48
C GLY A 163 7.58 -5.76 -11.46
N LEU A 164 8.04 -5.71 -12.72
CA LEU A 164 7.45 -4.86 -13.77
C LEU A 164 6.01 -5.25 -14.10
N ARG A 165 5.70 -6.55 -14.18
CA ARG A 165 4.32 -7.02 -14.37
C ARG A 165 3.42 -6.61 -13.21
N MET A 166 3.92 -6.64 -11.97
CA MET A 166 3.15 -6.20 -10.80
C MET A 166 2.96 -4.68 -10.80
N GLU A 167 3.99 -3.92 -11.15
CA GLU A 167 3.94 -2.47 -11.29
C GLU A 167 2.87 -2.06 -12.32
N GLU A 168 2.88 -2.69 -13.49
CA GLU A 168 1.86 -2.47 -14.53
C GLU A 168 0.45 -2.72 -13.97
N MET A 169 0.25 -3.81 -13.22
CA MET A 169 -1.05 -4.09 -12.61
C MET A 169 -1.46 -3.06 -11.55
N ILE A 170 -0.52 -2.58 -10.73
CA ILE A 170 -0.76 -1.56 -9.69
C ILE A 170 -1.23 -0.26 -10.34
N PHE A 171 -0.47 0.28 -11.29
CA PHE A 171 -0.83 1.53 -11.95
C PHE A 171 -2.09 1.38 -12.81
N ASN A 172 -2.24 0.25 -13.51
CA ASN A 172 -3.45 0.01 -14.29
C ASN A 172 -4.71 -0.03 -13.42
N LEU A 173 -4.67 -0.65 -12.23
CA LEU A 173 -5.78 -0.64 -11.28
C LEU A 173 -6.03 0.78 -10.77
N ALA A 174 -4.97 1.48 -10.36
CA ALA A 174 -5.03 2.84 -9.85
C ALA A 174 -5.68 3.82 -10.84
N ASP A 175 -5.25 3.78 -12.11
CA ASP A 175 -5.78 4.61 -13.19
C ASP A 175 -7.20 4.26 -13.56
N THR A 176 -7.49 2.97 -13.74
CA THR A 176 -8.78 2.52 -14.28
C THR A 176 -9.90 2.66 -13.27
N HIS A 177 -9.61 2.45 -11.98
CA HIS A 177 -10.64 2.31 -10.95
C HIS A 177 -10.53 3.33 -9.81
N LEU A 178 -9.35 3.86 -9.53
CA LEU A 178 -9.10 4.69 -8.34
C LEU A 178 -8.76 6.14 -8.67
N PHE A 179 -9.07 6.59 -9.89
CA PHE A 179 -8.91 7.98 -10.33
C PHE A 179 -7.47 8.51 -10.20
N PHE A 180 -6.45 7.65 -10.35
CA PHE A 180 -5.07 8.08 -10.13
C PHE A 180 -4.65 9.24 -11.06
N ASN A 181 -4.98 9.17 -12.35
CA ASN A 181 -4.81 10.31 -13.28
C ASN A 181 -5.42 11.63 -12.80
N ASP A 182 -6.52 11.60 -12.02
CA ASP A 182 -7.13 12.81 -11.47
C ASP A 182 -6.47 13.23 -10.14
N LEU A 183 -6.00 12.26 -9.35
CA LEU A 183 -5.60 12.47 -7.96
C LEU A 183 -4.08 12.61 -7.74
N GLU A 184 -3.25 12.26 -8.73
CA GLU A 184 -1.79 12.25 -8.60
C GLU A 184 -1.20 13.58 -8.10
N GLU A 185 -1.70 14.72 -8.62
CA GLU A 185 -1.21 16.05 -8.24
C GLU A 185 -1.83 16.59 -6.93
N CYS A 186 -2.84 15.91 -6.39
CA CYS A 186 -3.56 16.32 -5.19
C CYS A 186 -3.74 15.17 -4.18
N ASP A 187 -2.70 14.34 -4.08
CA ASP A 187 -2.66 13.20 -3.15
C ASP A 187 -2.94 13.63 -1.71
N GLN A 188 -3.51 12.70 -0.93
CA GLN A 188 -3.89 12.93 0.46
C GLN A 188 -3.16 11.94 1.37
N VAL A 189 -2.96 12.33 2.63
CA VAL A 189 -2.35 11.45 3.64
C VAL A 189 -3.32 10.33 4.02
N HIS A 190 -4.60 10.65 4.16
CA HIS A 190 -5.63 9.72 4.60
C HIS A 190 -6.92 9.88 3.79
N ILE A 191 -7.67 8.77 3.64
CA ILE A 191 -8.84 8.68 2.74
C ILE A 191 -9.95 9.69 3.05
N ASP A 192 -10.07 10.11 4.31
CA ASP A 192 -11.13 11.02 4.78
C ASP A 192 -10.67 12.48 4.94
N ASP A 193 -9.45 12.85 4.55
CA ASP A 193 -8.89 14.19 4.79
C ASP A 193 -9.70 15.33 4.16
N VAL A 194 -10.33 15.07 3.02
CA VAL A 194 -11.17 16.03 2.27
C VAL A 194 -12.68 15.78 2.46
N SER A 195 -13.05 14.90 3.39
CA SER A 195 -14.46 14.49 3.57
C SER A 195 -15.38 15.62 4.03
N SER A 196 -14.85 16.69 4.63
CA SER A 196 -15.62 17.86 5.07
C SER A 196 -16.26 18.65 3.92
N ASP A 197 -15.70 18.56 2.71
CA ASP A 197 -16.21 19.24 1.52
C ASP A 197 -17.26 18.41 0.76
N ASP A 198 -17.44 17.15 1.18
CA ASP A 198 -18.46 16.25 0.67
C ASP A 198 -19.85 16.60 1.22
N ASN A 199 -20.86 16.57 0.36
CA ASN A 199 -22.26 16.82 0.75
C ASN A 199 -23.08 15.54 0.95
N GLY A 200 -22.46 14.36 0.85
CA GLY A 200 -23.09 13.05 1.03
C GLY A 200 -24.02 12.64 -0.10
N GLN A 201 -23.98 13.30 -1.26
CA GLN A 201 -24.83 12.89 -2.38
C GLN A 201 -24.48 11.47 -2.86
N ASP A 202 -25.48 10.75 -3.35
CA ASP A 202 -25.26 9.46 -3.99
C ASP A 202 -24.41 9.63 -5.26
N LEU A 203 -23.36 8.80 -5.37
CA LEU A 203 -22.42 8.83 -6.48
C LEU A 203 -22.69 7.74 -7.52
N SER A 204 -23.72 6.89 -7.32
CA SER A 204 -24.03 5.78 -8.24
C SER A 204 -24.31 6.22 -9.68
N THR A 205 -24.87 7.42 -9.86
CA THR A 205 -25.19 8.03 -11.17
C THR A 205 -24.31 9.24 -11.49
N TYR A 206 -23.30 9.54 -10.66
CA TYR A 206 -22.40 10.67 -10.85
C TYR A 206 -21.40 10.40 -11.98
N SER A 207 -21.26 11.35 -12.91
CA SER A 207 -20.36 11.22 -14.06
C SER A 207 -19.01 11.89 -13.81
N PHE A 208 -18.07 11.17 -13.21
CA PHE A 208 -16.71 11.67 -12.93
C PHE A 208 -15.97 12.11 -14.20
N ALA A 209 -16.18 11.42 -15.32
CA ALA A 209 -15.48 11.72 -16.58
C ALA A 209 -15.89 13.08 -17.20
N THR A 210 -17.04 13.64 -16.82
CA THR A 210 -17.59 14.86 -17.42
C THR A 210 -17.88 15.96 -16.39
N ASP A 211 -17.46 15.79 -15.14
CA ASP A 211 -17.72 16.76 -14.06
C ASP A 211 -16.88 18.05 -14.14
N GLY A 212 -15.88 18.09 -15.02
CA GLY A 212 -15.02 19.25 -15.21
C GLY A 212 -14.01 19.45 -14.08
N PHE A 213 -13.60 18.39 -13.38
CA PHE A 213 -12.63 18.44 -12.28
C PHE A 213 -11.33 19.18 -12.64
N HIS A 214 -10.69 18.82 -13.75
CA HIS A 214 -9.46 19.48 -14.22
C HIS A 214 -9.64 20.96 -14.60
N ALA A 215 -10.79 21.33 -15.17
CA ALA A 215 -11.10 22.73 -15.48
C ALA A 215 -11.28 23.58 -14.20
N ALA A 216 -11.84 22.97 -13.15
CA ALA A 216 -11.98 23.60 -11.84
C ALA A 216 -10.62 23.74 -11.11
N ALA A 217 -9.68 22.81 -11.34
CA ALA A 217 -8.33 22.87 -10.78
C ALA A 217 -7.54 24.07 -11.33
N THR A 218 -7.53 24.26 -12.66
CA THR A 218 -6.84 25.39 -13.31
C THR A 218 -7.38 26.75 -12.87
N SER A 219 -8.67 26.82 -12.56
CA SER A 219 -9.32 28.05 -12.08
C SER A 219 -9.17 28.27 -10.56
N ALA A 220 -8.79 27.24 -9.79
CA ALA A 220 -8.45 27.37 -8.37
C ALA A 220 -7.10 28.10 -8.16
N ASN A 221 -6.15 27.96 -9.10
CA ASN A 221 -4.87 28.69 -9.07
C ASN A 221 -4.98 30.17 -9.48
N LEU A 222 -6.11 30.60 -10.06
CA LEU A 222 -6.31 31.96 -10.52
C LEU A 222 -7.20 32.75 -9.56
N CYS A 223 -6.65 33.09 -8.39
CA CYS A 223 -7.20 34.16 -7.58
C CYS A 223 -7.08 35.48 -8.34
N LEU A 224 -8.14 35.96 -9.00
CA LEU A 224 -8.46 37.38 -9.16
C LEU A 224 -9.82 37.58 -9.86
N ALA A 225 -10.70 38.31 -9.15
CA ALA A 225 -11.91 38.98 -9.61
C ALA A 225 -13.07 38.10 -10.12
N THR A 226 -14.17 38.08 -9.34
CA THR A 226 -15.51 37.55 -9.67
C THR A 226 -15.70 36.03 -9.71
N GLY A 227 -15.52 35.35 -8.57
CA GLY A 227 -16.13 34.02 -8.36
C GLY A 227 -15.44 33.13 -7.34
N VAL A 228 -15.77 33.27 -6.06
CA VAL A 228 -15.30 32.43 -4.92
C VAL A 228 -15.77 30.95 -5.03
N ARG A 229 -16.37 30.53 -6.15
CA ARG A 229 -17.01 29.20 -6.30
C ARG A 229 -16.10 28.12 -6.89
N GLY A 230 -14.99 28.47 -7.55
CA GLY A 230 -14.11 27.50 -8.23
C GLY A 230 -13.44 26.52 -7.27
N GLY A 231 -12.79 27.04 -6.22
CA GLY A 231 -12.10 26.21 -5.23
C GLY A 231 -13.05 25.32 -4.41
N VAL A 232 -14.21 25.85 -4.00
CA VAL A 232 -15.20 25.08 -3.23
C VAL A 232 -15.82 23.94 -4.05
N ASP A 233 -16.13 24.19 -5.33
CA ASP A 233 -16.64 23.15 -6.21
C ASP A 233 -15.58 22.09 -6.53
N TRP A 234 -14.33 22.52 -6.72
CA TRP A 234 -13.20 21.61 -6.92
C TRP A 234 -12.96 20.71 -5.70
N MET A 235 -12.92 21.27 -4.48
CA MET A 235 -12.77 20.51 -3.23
C MET A 235 -13.89 19.47 -3.05
N ARG A 236 -15.14 19.82 -3.39
CA ARG A 236 -16.24 18.87 -3.36
C ARG A 236 -16.04 17.70 -4.34
N LYS A 237 -15.59 17.98 -5.56
CA LYS A 237 -15.31 16.95 -6.57
C LYS A 237 -14.11 16.08 -6.20
N LEU A 238 -13.13 16.64 -5.50
CA LEU A 238 -12.02 15.90 -4.90
C LEU A 238 -12.55 14.93 -3.83
N ALA A 239 -13.38 15.42 -2.92
CA ALA A 239 -14.01 14.60 -1.88
C ALA A 239 -14.85 13.45 -2.47
N PHE A 240 -15.60 13.69 -3.55
CA PHE A 240 -16.34 12.64 -4.25
C PHE A 240 -15.46 11.51 -4.78
N ARG A 241 -14.27 11.83 -5.32
CA ARG A 241 -13.33 10.81 -5.82
C ARG A 241 -12.80 9.96 -4.68
N TYR A 242 -12.37 10.58 -3.57
CA TYR A 242 -11.89 9.85 -2.39
C TYR A 242 -12.98 9.00 -1.74
N ARG A 243 -14.21 9.51 -1.60
CA ARG A 243 -15.33 8.69 -1.13
C ARG A 243 -15.63 7.55 -2.09
N ARG A 244 -15.57 7.77 -3.41
CA ARG A 244 -15.76 6.69 -4.38
C ARG A 244 -14.67 5.64 -4.31
N VAL A 245 -13.41 6.03 -4.10
CA VAL A 245 -12.29 5.12 -3.82
C VAL A 245 -12.58 4.29 -2.56
N LYS A 246 -13.07 4.93 -1.49
CA LYS A 246 -13.46 4.25 -0.24
C LYS A 246 -14.56 3.20 -0.44
N GLU A 247 -15.58 3.53 -1.24
CA GLU A 247 -16.66 2.60 -1.61
C GLU A 247 -16.13 1.40 -2.43
N LEU A 248 -15.29 1.65 -3.43
CA LEU A 248 -14.69 0.61 -4.27
C LEU A 248 -13.80 -0.32 -3.45
N TYR A 249 -12.92 0.23 -2.63
CA TYR A 249 -12.08 -0.56 -1.74
C TYR A 249 -12.93 -1.42 -0.81
N SER A 250 -13.91 -0.85 -0.14
CA SER A 250 -14.77 -1.57 0.81
C SER A 250 -15.55 -2.70 0.13
N THR A 251 -15.99 -2.48 -1.10
CA THR A 251 -16.73 -3.46 -1.91
C THR A 251 -15.83 -4.60 -2.39
N TYR A 252 -14.61 -4.29 -2.83
CA TYR A 252 -13.74 -5.23 -3.55
C TYR A 252 -12.54 -5.75 -2.76
N LYS A 253 -12.30 -5.31 -1.52
CA LYS A 253 -11.19 -5.79 -0.68
C LYS A 253 -11.09 -7.31 -0.50
N ASN A 254 -12.23 -8.01 -0.61
CA ASN A 254 -12.32 -9.48 -0.56
C ASN A 254 -12.63 -10.11 -1.92
N ASN A 255 -12.72 -9.32 -3.00
CA ASN A 255 -13.08 -9.77 -4.34
C ASN A 255 -12.38 -8.96 -5.45
N VAL A 256 -11.06 -8.79 -5.33
CA VAL A 256 -10.26 -7.98 -6.26
C VAL A 256 -10.36 -8.49 -7.70
N GLY A 257 -10.48 -9.80 -7.90
CA GLY A 257 -10.72 -10.37 -9.23
C GLY A 257 -12.03 -9.91 -9.89
N GLY A 258 -13.06 -9.55 -9.10
CA GLY A 258 -14.28 -8.94 -9.60
C GLY A 258 -14.11 -7.49 -10.06
N LEU A 259 -13.20 -6.75 -9.42
CA LEU A 259 -12.84 -5.39 -9.83
C LEU A 259 -12.02 -5.38 -11.13
N LEU A 260 -11.04 -6.28 -11.21
CA LEU A 260 -10.14 -6.42 -12.36
C LEU A 260 -10.85 -6.92 -13.63
N GLY A 261 -11.90 -7.73 -13.47
CA GLY A 261 -12.55 -8.46 -14.55
C GLY A 261 -11.82 -9.77 -14.93
N PRO A 262 -12.47 -10.66 -15.71
CA PRO A 262 -12.02 -12.04 -15.87
C PRO A 262 -10.59 -12.19 -16.45
N ALA A 263 -10.28 -11.47 -17.53
CA ALA A 263 -8.98 -11.59 -18.19
C ALA A 263 -7.81 -11.15 -17.30
N LYS A 264 -7.95 -10.00 -16.62
CA LYS A 264 -6.91 -9.48 -15.71
C LYS A 264 -6.83 -10.26 -14.41
N ARG A 265 -7.94 -10.86 -13.95
CA ARG A 265 -7.97 -11.73 -12.77
C ARG A 265 -7.06 -12.95 -12.94
N ASP A 266 -7.10 -13.62 -14.09
CA ASP A 266 -6.29 -14.83 -14.29
C ASP A 266 -4.79 -14.48 -14.35
N ALA A 267 -4.45 -13.42 -15.08
CA ALA A 267 -3.08 -12.90 -15.12
C ALA A 267 -2.57 -12.47 -13.73
N TRP A 268 -3.41 -11.82 -12.93
CA TRP A 268 -3.11 -11.45 -11.56
C TRP A 268 -2.82 -12.65 -10.67
N LEU A 269 -3.68 -13.67 -10.69
CA LEU A 269 -3.51 -14.86 -9.85
C LEU A 269 -2.24 -15.62 -10.22
N GLN A 270 -1.94 -15.74 -11.52
CA GLN A 270 -0.70 -16.34 -11.98
C GLN A 270 0.52 -15.54 -11.51
N LEU A 271 0.51 -14.22 -11.70
CA LEU A 271 1.60 -13.34 -11.26
C LEU A 271 1.83 -13.44 -9.74
N ARG A 272 0.75 -13.46 -8.95
CA ARG A 272 0.83 -13.60 -7.49
C ARG A 272 1.44 -14.93 -7.08
N ALA A 273 1.10 -16.02 -7.76
CA ALA A 273 1.69 -17.34 -7.51
C ALA A 273 3.20 -17.36 -7.84
N GLU A 274 3.60 -16.77 -8.97
CA GLU A 274 5.01 -16.67 -9.38
C GLU A 274 5.82 -15.81 -8.41
N VAL A 275 5.29 -14.66 -7.97
CA VAL A 275 5.92 -13.81 -6.95
C VAL A 275 6.05 -14.54 -5.60
N GLU A 276 5.01 -15.26 -5.17
CA GLU A 276 5.05 -16.02 -3.91
C GLU A 276 6.12 -17.13 -3.94
N ALA A 277 6.24 -17.83 -5.08
CA ALA A 277 7.25 -18.86 -5.28
C ALA A 277 8.67 -18.28 -5.32
N LEU A 278 8.87 -17.15 -6.01
CA LEU A 278 10.16 -16.46 -6.05
C LEU A 278 10.58 -15.97 -4.66
N THR A 279 9.62 -15.50 -3.86
CA THR A 279 9.86 -14.83 -2.57
C THR A 279 9.82 -15.76 -1.35
N ASP A 280 9.85 -17.08 -1.57
CA ASP A 280 9.81 -18.10 -0.52
C ASP A 280 8.65 -17.89 0.48
N SER A 281 7.48 -17.57 -0.07
CA SER A 281 6.25 -17.33 0.70
C SER A 281 6.31 -16.14 1.66
N TRP A 282 7.12 -15.10 1.37
CA TRP A 282 7.27 -13.90 2.22
C TRP A 282 5.92 -13.33 2.67
N LEU A 283 5.02 -13.07 1.71
CA LEU A 283 3.73 -12.48 2.00
C LEU A 283 2.85 -13.43 2.82
N THR A 284 2.86 -14.73 2.53
CA THR A 284 2.13 -15.71 3.35
C THR A 284 2.53 -15.62 4.82
N HIS A 285 3.82 -15.43 5.13
CA HIS A 285 4.30 -15.25 6.50
C HIS A 285 3.82 -13.93 7.11
N ALA A 286 3.86 -12.83 6.35
CA ALA A 286 3.32 -11.54 6.81
C ALA A 286 1.82 -11.62 7.09
N LEU A 287 1.04 -12.20 6.18
CA LEU A 287 -0.41 -12.39 6.31
C LEU A 287 -0.79 -13.22 7.53
N LYS A 288 -0.02 -14.27 7.87
CA LYS A 288 -0.24 -15.03 9.11
C LYS A 288 -0.14 -14.13 10.34
N SER A 289 0.90 -13.28 10.40
CA SER A 289 1.11 -12.36 11.51
C SER A 289 0.00 -11.30 11.59
N LEU A 290 -0.34 -10.69 10.46
CA LEU A 290 -1.44 -9.71 10.35
C LEU A 290 -2.77 -10.32 10.78
N SER A 291 -3.07 -11.55 10.36
CA SER A 291 -4.32 -12.25 10.69
C SER A 291 -4.43 -12.59 12.18
N ILE A 292 -3.31 -12.95 12.82
CA ILE A 292 -3.27 -13.17 14.28
C ILE A 292 -3.57 -11.87 15.02
N ILE A 293 -3.10 -10.74 14.53
CA ILE A 293 -3.41 -9.43 15.14
C ILE A 293 -4.89 -9.10 14.93
N SER A 294 -5.40 -9.26 13.71
CA SER A 294 -6.81 -8.97 13.36
C SER A 294 -7.82 -9.87 14.08
N SER A 295 -7.43 -11.06 14.54
CA SER A 295 -8.33 -11.95 15.30
C SER A 295 -8.48 -11.56 16.78
N ARG A 296 -7.63 -10.66 17.28
CA ARG A 296 -7.63 -10.20 18.68
C ARG A 296 -8.44 -8.92 18.81
N SER A 297 -9.45 -8.92 19.68
CA SER A 297 -10.36 -7.78 19.87
C SER A 297 -9.68 -6.51 20.41
N ASN A 298 -8.55 -6.64 21.10
CA ASN A 298 -7.79 -5.52 21.67
C ASN A 298 -6.60 -5.07 20.79
N CYS A 299 -6.51 -5.53 19.54
CA CYS A 299 -5.40 -5.20 18.66
C CYS A 299 -5.90 -4.64 17.33
N VAL A 300 -5.13 -3.72 16.76
CA VAL A 300 -5.42 -3.13 15.45
C VAL A 300 -4.16 -3.05 14.60
N ASN A 301 -4.31 -3.33 13.31
CA ASN A 301 -3.28 -3.10 12.30
C ASN A 301 -3.48 -1.72 11.67
N VAL A 302 -2.41 -0.93 11.63
CA VAL A 302 -2.32 0.37 10.94
C VAL A 302 -1.17 0.29 9.94
N LEU A 303 -1.38 0.77 8.72
CA LEU A 303 -0.37 0.82 7.66
C LEU A 303 0.08 2.27 7.46
N VAL A 304 1.39 2.49 7.46
CA VAL A 304 2.01 3.77 7.10
C VAL A 304 3.04 3.46 6.01
N THR A 305 2.95 4.12 4.86
CA THR A 305 3.83 3.86 3.72
C THR A 305 4.27 5.17 3.05
N THR A 306 5.45 5.19 2.46
CA THR A 306 5.94 6.32 1.64
C THR A 306 5.43 6.28 0.20
N THR A 307 4.52 5.36 -0.14
CA THR A 307 3.83 5.34 -1.44
C THR A 307 2.62 6.28 -1.36
N GLN A 308 2.37 7.09 -2.41
CA GLN A 308 1.15 7.90 -2.53
C GLN A 308 -0.11 7.06 -2.23
N LEU A 309 -1.15 7.68 -1.68
CA LEU A 309 -2.27 6.92 -1.12
C LEU A 309 -2.97 6.04 -2.17
N ILE A 310 -3.21 6.56 -3.37
CA ILE A 310 -3.95 5.82 -4.40
C ILE A 310 -3.18 4.58 -4.89
N PRO A 311 -1.89 4.66 -5.31
CA PRO A 311 -1.09 3.47 -5.59
C PRO A 311 -0.90 2.54 -4.37
N ALA A 312 -0.83 3.07 -3.15
CA ALA A 312 -0.77 2.26 -1.94
C ALA A 312 -2.04 1.41 -1.76
N LEU A 313 -3.23 1.99 -1.97
CA LEU A 313 -4.49 1.25 -1.94
C LEU A 313 -4.56 0.19 -3.05
N ALA A 314 -4.06 0.49 -4.24
CA ALA A 314 -3.94 -0.50 -5.31
C ALA A 314 -3.02 -1.68 -4.93
N LYS A 315 -1.85 -1.41 -4.34
CA LYS A 315 -0.97 -2.44 -3.76
C LYS A 315 -1.71 -3.28 -2.72
N VAL A 316 -2.37 -2.65 -1.76
CA VAL A 316 -3.10 -3.34 -0.68
C VAL A 316 -4.19 -4.27 -1.24
N LEU A 317 -4.90 -3.86 -2.28
CA LEU A 317 -5.87 -4.73 -2.98
C LEU A 317 -5.17 -5.89 -3.69
N LEU A 318 -4.18 -5.62 -4.54
CA LEU A 318 -3.52 -6.65 -5.37
C LEU A 318 -2.72 -7.68 -4.55
N TYR A 319 -2.23 -7.30 -3.37
CA TYR A 319 -1.56 -8.19 -2.43
C TYR A 319 -2.54 -8.86 -1.44
N SER A 320 -3.85 -8.67 -1.61
CA SER A 320 -4.91 -9.27 -0.78
C SER A 320 -4.83 -8.87 0.70
N LEU A 321 -4.40 -7.64 0.98
CA LEU A 321 -4.22 -7.09 2.31
C LEU A 321 -5.48 -6.35 2.82
N GLY A 322 -6.48 -6.11 1.96
CA GLY A 322 -7.64 -5.31 2.34
C GLY A 322 -8.57 -5.94 3.38
N SER A 323 -8.47 -7.25 3.61
CA SER A 323 -9.21 -7.90 4.70
C SER A 323 -8.62 -7.60 6.08
N VAL A 324 -7.31 -7.29 6.16
CA VAL A 324 -6.59 -7.05 7.43
C VAL A 324 -6.32 -5.58 7.71
N PHE A 325 -6.40 -4.72 6.69
CA PHE A 325 -6.35 -3.27 6.83
C PHE A 325 -7.69 -2.65 6.45
N PRO A 326 -8.48 -2.16 7.41
CA PRO A 326 -9.51 -1.15 7.13
C PRO A 326 -8.89 0.03 6.39
N ILE A 327 -9.62 0.65 5.46
CA ILE A 327 -9.07 1.73 4.65
C ILE A 327 -8.74 2.97 5.49
N GLU A 328 -9.46 3.16 6.59
CA GLU A 328 -9.25 4.21 7.60
C GLU A 328 -7.98 4.00 8.44
N ASN A 329 -7.33 2.84 8.27
CA ASN A 329 -6.08 2.51 8.94
C ASN A 329 -4.88 2.57 7.99
N ILE A 330 -5.02 3.16 6.80
CA ILE A 330 -3.96 3.30 5.81
C ILE A 330 -3.58 4.77 5.67
N TYR A 331 -2.30 5.08 5.85
CA TYR A 331 -1.75 6.42 5.81
C TYR A 331 -0.60 6.49 4.80
N SER A 332 -0.67 7.46 3.90
CA SER A 332 0.43 7.86 3.03
C SER A 332 1.33 8.87 3.75
N ALA A 333 2.64 8.70 3.66
CA ALA A 333 3.67 9.57 4.25
C ALA A 333 4.54 10.25 3.17
N THR A 334 3.95 10.51 1.99
CA THR A 334 4.59 11.16 0.83
C THR A 334 4.94 12.62 1.01
#